data_AF-X0HCU2-F1
#
_entry.id   AF-X0HCU2-F1
#
_cell.length_a   1.000
_cell.length_b   1.000
_cell.length_c   1.000
_cell.angle_alpha   90.00
_cell.angle_beta   90.00
_cell.angle_gamma   90.00
#
_symmetry.space_group_name_H-M   'P 1'
#
loop_
_entity.id
_entity.type
_entity.pdbx_description
1 polymer ?
#
loop_
_entity_poly.entity_id
_entity_poly.type
_entity_poly.pdbx_seq_one_letter_code
_entity_poly.pdbx_strand_id
1 'polypeptide(L)'
;MTYCTPYLLNLGLTKSNTSLVWIAGPLSGLIVQPVVGVIADEIMSCSKSLIVDTLPIDKQQTGAAWSSRMSAIGHMIAYGAGAVDLLKLFGTTLGDTQFKQLTVISTIALLSSTSLTCWAVTERVLVASKPTQHEGRFKVFRQIWSTLLNLPPRIQAICWAQFWAWIGWFPFLFYSTTWVGETYFRYDVPADARKSKDTLGAIGRIGSTALVMYSVITFAGAWILPMFVQSPEDNSFTHRPPQAIAGFLTRFNKVKPDLLTAWMLGHIMFAASMSLAPFATSFRFATVLVCLCGIPWTLAMWAPSAFLGVEVNKLGGGAGSDGTYRRISDEPDIELSEISHDDAPLQLDHGSEVDLPSTASTGELSGIYFGILNIYTTLPQFVGTFISTIVFAVLEPGKSPELAGDEKKQPDPDGPNAIAVCLFIGAMSSLVAAYVTRKLKVM
;
A
#
# COMPACT_ATOMS: atom_id res chain seq x y z
N MET A 1 -1.40 11.09 -10.18
CA MET A 1 -0.15 11.53 -9.51
C MET A 1 0.87 12.11 -10.48
N THR A 2 1.21 11.40 -11.55
CA THR A 2 2.23 11.77 -12.56
C THR A 2 2.21 13.22 -13.06
N TYR A 3 1.02 13.80 -13.23
CA TYR A 3 0.85 15.17 -13.74
C TYR A 3 0.63 16.22 -12.65
N CYS A 4 0.39 15.83 -11.40
CA CYS A 4 0.04 16.78 -10.34
C CYS A 4 1.25 17.63 -9.94
N THR A 5 2.41 17.01 -9.68
CA THR A 5 3.64 17.75 -9.34
C THR A 5 4.04 18.73 -10.47
N PRO A 6 4.12 18.32 -11.75
CA PRO A 6 4.40 19.26 -12.84
C PRO A 6 3.34 20.37 -12.98
N TYR A 7 2.06 20.05 -12.76
CA TYR A 7 0.97 21.03 -12.83
C TYR A 7 1.06 22.09 -11.73
N LEU A 8 1.30 21.67 -10.48
CA LEU A 8 1.46 22.59 -9.34
C LEU A 8 2.67 23.52 -9.55
N LEU A 9 3.79 22.96 -10.03
CA LEU A 9 4.96 23.75 -10.38
C LEU A 9 4.66 24.73 -11.54
N ASN A 10 3.82 24.36 -12.50
CA ASN A 10 3.41 25.25 -13.60
C ASN A 10 2.50 26.40 -13.14
N LEU A 11 1.75 26.21 -12.05
CA LEU A 11 0.99 27.27 -11.38
C LEU A 11 1.89 28.26 -10.60
N GLY A 12 3.21 28.07 -10.64
CA GLY A 12 4.19 28.94 -9.98
C GLY A 12 4.52 28.54 -8.54
N LEU A 13 4.04 27.38 -8.07
CA LEU A 13 4.43 26.86 -6.76
C LEU A 13 5.89 26.40 -6.78
N THR A 14 6.58 26.62 -5.67
CA THR A 14 7.95 26.15 -5.45
C THR A 14 7.94 24.65 -5.13
N LYS A 15 9.08 23.95 -5.23
CA LYS A 15 9.16 22.53 -4.81
C LYS A 15 8.81 22.36 -3.32
N SER A 16 9.22 23.31 -2.47
CA SER A 16 8.87 23.35 -1.05
C SER A 16 7.36 23.50 -0.85
N ASN A 17 6.73 24.46 -1.53
CA ASN A 17 5.29 24.69 -1.40
C ASN A 17 4.47 23.55 -2.01
N THR A 18 4.97 22.93 -3.09
CA THR A 18 4.38 21.72 -3.66
C THR A 18 4.44 20.54 -2.68
N SER A 19 5.56 20.40 -1.96
CA SER A 19 5.68 19.46 -0.83
C SER A 19 4.63 19.74 0.24
N LEU A 20 4.44 21.01 0.63
CA LEU A 20 3.41 21.39 1.60
C LEU A 20 1.97 21.12 1.11
N VAL A 21 1.68 21.30 -0.19
CA VAL A 21 0.38 20.91 -0.77
C VAL A 21 0.14 19.40 -0.60
N TRP A 22 1.20 18.59 -0.65
CA TRP A 22 1.09 17.17 -0.38
C TRP A 22 0.81 16.83 1.08
N ILE A 23 0.84 17.78 2.02
CA ILE A 23 0.28 17.59 3.37
C ILE A 23 -1.24 17.46 3.31
N ALA A 24 -1.92 18.11 2.35
CA ALA A 24 -3.38 18.08 2.26
C ALA A 24 -3.94 16.66 2.09
N GLY A 25 -3.21 15.76 1.41
CA GLY A 25 -3.56 14.34 1.28
C GLY A 25 -3.63 13.63 2.65
N PRO A 26 -2.51 13.42 3.34
CA PRO A 26 -2.47 12.85 4.68
C PRO A 26 -3.19 13.66 5.75
N LEU A 27 -3.34 14.98 5.64
CA LEU A 27 -4.18 15.79 6.54
C LEU A 27 -5.66 15.48 6.32
N SER A 28 -6.08 15.31 5.06
CA SER A 28 -7.38 14.72 4.79
C SER A 28 -7.42 13.30 5.36
N GLY A 29 -6.46 12.41 5.10
CA GLY A 29 -6.38 11.10 5.78
C GLY A 29 -6.57 11.20 7.31
N LEU A 30 -5.80 12.02 8.01
CA LEU A 30 -5.80 12.06 9.48
C LEU A 30 -7.01 12.79 10.10
N ILE A 31 -7.60 13.78 9.43
CA ILE A 31 -8.74 14.59 9.93
C ILE A 31 -10.07 14.17 9.29
N VAL A 32 -10.05 13.83 8.00
CA VAL A 32 -11.17 13.30 7.22
C VAL A 32 -11.36 11.80 7.49
N GLN A 33 -10.36 10.95 7.77
CA GLN A 33 -10.65 9.55 8.19
C GLN A 33 -11.35 9.41 9.54
N PRO A 34 -11.29 10.36 10.49
CA PRO A 34 -12.13 10.26 11.69
C PRO A 34 -13.46 11.03 11.61
N VAL A 35 -13.52 12.14 10.86
CA VAL A 35 -14.75 12.96 10.71
C VAL A 35 -15.62 12.52 9.52
N VAL A 36 -14.98 12.07 8.44
CA VAL A 36 -15.52 11.49 7.20
C VAL A 36 -15.01 10.04 7.06
N GLY A 37 -14.60 9.43 8.17
CA GLY A 37 -14.30 8.00 8.29
C GLY A 37 -15.46 7.08 7.96
N VAL A 38 -16.63 7.69 7.80
CA VAL A 38 -17.88 7.07 7.40
C VAL A 38 -18.07 7.07 5.87
N ILE A 39 -17.19 7.70 5.06
CA ILE A 39 -17.49 7.86 3.61
C ILE A 39 -16.27 7.78 2.64
N ALA A 40 -15.07 8.31 2.96
CA ALA A 40 -14.11 8.63 1.87
C ALA A 40 -12.94 7.63 1.64
N ASP A 41 -12.38 7.02 2.68
CA ASP A 41 -11.30 6.01 2.57
C ASP A 41 -11.82 4.58 2.87
N GLU A 42 -13.15 4.47 2.98
CA GLU A 42 -13.86 3.24 3.25
C GLU A 42 -13.74 2.25 2.10
N ILE A 43 -13.75 2.71 0.85
CA ILE A 43 -13.79 1.76 -0.27
C ILE A 43 -12.57 0.84 -0.24
N MET A 44 -11.36 1.37 0.01
CA MET A 44 -10.16 0.54 0.09
C MET A 44 -10.14 -0.31 1.37
N SER A 45 -10.44 0.28 2.52
CA SER A 45 -10.39 -0.42 3.82
C SER A 45 -11.49 -1.48 3.92
N CYS A 46 -12.74 -1.14 3.61
CA CYS A 46 -13.89 -2.05 3.56
C CYS A 46 -13.70 -3.13 2.50
N SER A 47 -13.16 -2.82 1.31
CA SER A 47 -12.86 -3.87 0.32
C SER A 47 -11.82 -4.87 0.85
N LYS A 48 -10.81 -4.40 1.61
CA LYS A 48 -9.82 -5.28 2.25
C LYS A 48 -10.42 -6.08 3.42
N SER A 49 -11.22 -5.43 4.27
CA SER A 49 -11.94 -6.10 5.36
C SER A 49 -12.85 -7.19 4.81
N LEU A 50 -13.58 -6.89 3.73
CA LEU A 50 -14.51 -7.82 3.11
C LEU A 50 -13.84 -9.12 2.66
N ILE A 51 -12.59 -9.07 2.20
CA ILE A 51 -11.81 -10.28 1.86
C ILE A 51 -11.59 -11.14 3.11
N VAL A 52 -11.29 -10.52 4.25
CA VAL A 52 -11.08 -11.21 5.54
C VAL A 52 -12.40 -11.73 6.12
N ASP A 53 -13.48 -10.99 5.91
CA ASP A 53 -14.81 -11.31 6.45
C ASP A 53 -15.52 -12.41 5.65
N THR A 54 -15.22 -12.52 4.35
CA THR A 54 -15.86 -13.48 3.44
C THR A 54 -15.05 -14.76 3.23
N LEU A 55 -13.71 -14.67 3.18
CA LEU A 55 -12.86 -15.82 2.89
C LEU A 55 -12.39 -16.55 4.16
N PRO A 56 -12.36 -17.90 4.13
CA PRO A 56 -11.75 -18.68 5.20
C PRO A 56 -10.22 -18.42 5.27
N ILE A 57 -9.61 -18.64 6.44
CA ILE A 57 -8.21 -18.25 6.77
C ILE A 57 -7.21 -18.75 5.72
N ASP A 58 -7.38 -19.98 5.27
CA ASP A 58 -6.56 -20.64 4.25
C ASP A 58 -6.56 -19.87 2.92
N LYS A 59 -7.68 -19.23 2.56
CA LYS A 59 -7.85 -18.50 1.29
C LYS A 59 -7.55 -17.01 1.38
N GLN A 60 -7.35 -16.45 2.57
CA GLN A 60 -7.15 -15.00 2.72
C GLN A 60 -5.88 -14.50 2.04
N GLN A 61 -4.78 -15.27 2.06
CA GLN A 61 -3.57 -14.89 1.35
C GLN A 61 -3.78 -14.85 -0.17
N THR A 62 -4.53 -15.82 -0.72
CA THR A 62 -4.91 -15.87 -2.13
C THR A 62 -5.89 -14.76 -2.50
N GLY A 63 -6.85 -14.44 -1.62
CA GLY A 63 -7.77 -13.32 -1.76
C GLY A 63 -7.04 -11.96 -1.78
N ALA A 64 -6.10 -11.76 -0.86
CA ALA A 64 -5.25 -10.57 -0.83
C ALA A 64 -4.37 -10.48 -2.10
N ALA A 65 -3.87 -11.61 -2.60
CA ALA A 65 -3.14 -11.65 -3.87
C ALA A 65 -4.02 -11.24 -5.07
N TRP A 66 -5.28 -11.68 -5.12
CA TRP A 66 -6.25 -11.25 -6.14
C TRP A 66 -6.57 -9.76 -6.06
N SER A 67 -6.71 -9.21 -4.85
CA SER A 67 -6.86 -7.76 -4.65
C SER A 67 -5.65 -6.96 -5.17
N SER A 68 -4.43 -7.48 -4.94
CA SER A 68 -3.20 -6.90 -5.51
C SER A 68 -3.19 -6.96 -7.04
N ARG A 69 -3.64 -8.06 -7.65
CA ARG A 69 -3.77 -8.21 -9.12
C ARG A 69 -4.77 -7.22 -9.72
N MET A 70 -5.94 -7.08 -9.10
CA MET A 70 -6.94 -6.10 -9.52
C MET A 70 -6.40 -4.67 -9.41
N SER A 71 -5.67 -4.36 -8.34
CA SER A 71 -4.99 -3.07 -8.16
C SER A 71 -3.94 -2.83 -9.26
N ALA A 72 -3.19 -3.85 -9.65
CA ALA A 72 -2.20 -3.74 -10.74
C ALA A 72 -2.84 -3.51 -12.12
N ILE A 73 -3.98 -4.16 -12.41
CA ILE A 73 -4.78 -3.87 -13.61
C ILE A 73 -5.23 -2.41 -13.60
N GLY A 74 -5.77 -1.93 -12.47
CA GLY A 74 -6.19 -0.54 -12.30
C GLY A 74 -5.05 0.44 -12.56
N HIS A 75 -3.85 0.20 -12.00
CA HIS A 75 -2.67 1.00 -12.28
C HIS A 75 -2.29 1.00 -13.77
N MET A 76 -2.29 -0.16 -14.43
CA MET A 76 -1.97 -0.25 -15.86
C MET A 76 -2.95 0.56 -16.72
N ILE A 77 -4.25 0.45 -16.43
CA ILE A 77 -5.29 1.23 -17.12
C ILE A 77 -5.09 2.73 -16.84
N ALA A 78 -4.88 3.13 -15.59
CA ALA A 78 -4.73 4.54 -15.21
C ALA A 78 -3.47 5.18 -15.82
N TYR A 79 -2.33 4.49 -15.79
CA TYR A 79 -1.10 4.98 -16.41
C TYR A 79 -1.19 4.97 -17.95
N GLY A 80 -1.82 3.95 -18.54
CA GLY A 80 -2.08 3.90 -19.98
C GLY A 80 -3.00 5.04 -20.44
N ALA A 81 -4.11 5.28 -19.72
CA ALA A 81 -5.01 6.39 -19.99
C ALA A 81 -4.34 7.75 -19.82
N GLY A 82 -3.41 7.89 -18.87
CA GLY A 82 -2.59 9.09 -18.72
C GLY A 82 -1.58 9.31 -19.85
N ALA A 83 -1.10 8.23 -20.48
CA ALA A 83 -0.13 8.29 -21.58
C ALA A 83 -0.77 8.60 -22.95
N VAL A 84 -2.06 8.33 -23.11
CA VAL A 84 -2.81 8.62 -24.33
C VAL A 84 -3.45 10.01 -24.24
N ASP A 85 -3.47 10.74 -25.36
CA ASP A 85 -4.19 12.02 -25.48
C ASP A 85 -5.71 11.77 -25.56
N LEU A 86 -6.36 11.76 -24.38
CA LEU A 86 -7.79 11.51 -24.24
C LEU A 86 -8.64 12.59 -24.92
N LEU A 87 -8.18 13.84 -25.00
CA LEU A 87 -8.91 14.90 -25.71
C LEU A 87 -8.99 14.62 -27.20
N LYS A 88 -7.91 14.10 -27.78
CA LYS A 88 -7.88 13.71 -29.19
C LYS A 88 -8.79 12.51 -29.47
N LEU A 89 -8.96 11.61 -28.50
CA LEU A 89 -9.76 10.38 -28.65
C LEU A 89 -11.25 10.59 -28.38
N PHE A 90 -11.60 11.32 -27.31
CA PHE A 90 -12.97 11.49 -26.82
C PHE A 90 -13.54 12.91 -27.04
N GLY A 91 -12.80 13.80 -27.71
CA GLY A 91 -13.19 15.19 -27.92
C GLY A 91 -13.28 15.98 -26.62
N THR A 92 -14.12 17.02 -26.56
CA THR A 92 -14.39 17.80 -25.33
C THR A 92 -15.65 17.35 -24.60
N THR A 93 -16.29 16.28 -25.07
CA THR A 93 -17.61 15.81 -24.61
C THR A 93 -17.64 15.36 -23.15
N LEU A 94 -16.55 14.73 -22.66
CA LEU A 94 -16.42 14.29 -21.26
C LEU A 94 -15.73 15.33 -20.35
N GLY A 95 -15.23 16.42 -20.94
CA GLY A 95 -14.42 17.42 -20.24
C GLY A 95 -13.49 18.15 -21.19
N ASP A 96 -13.19 19.40 -20.84
CA ASP A 96 -12.31 20.31 -21.58
C ASP A 96 -10.81 20.09 -21.32
N THR A 97 -10.47 19.25 -20.34
CA THR A 97 -9.09 18.95 -19.93
C THR A 97 -8.93 17.45 -19.69
N GLN A 98 -7.72 16.94 -19.93
CA GLN A 98 -7.39 15.51 -19.74
C GLN A 98 -7.67 15.07 -18.30
N PHE A 99 -7.41 15.95 -17.33
CA PHE A 99 -7.71 15.69 -15.93
C PHE A 99 -9.21 15.53 -15.67
N LYS A 100 -10.07 16.42 -16.19
CA LYS A 100 -11.53 16.29 -16.03
C LYS A 100 -12.05 14.99 -16.65
N GLN A 101 -11.55 14.63 -17.84
CA GLN A 101 -11.94 13.38 -18.50
C GLN A 101 -11.53 12.14 -17.71
N LEU A 102 -10.29 12.10 -17.20
CA LEU A 102 -9.82 11.02 -16.32
C LEU A 102 -10.68 10.90 -15.07
N THR A 103 -11.11 12.01 -14.48
CA THR A 103 -11.99 12.03 -13.32
C THR A 103 -13.35 11.41 -13.64
N VAL A 104 -13.98 11.79 -14.76
CA VAL A 104 -15.27 11.22 -15.18
C VAL A 104 -15.18 9.71 -15.41
N ILE A 105 -14.14 9.25 -16.13
CA ILE A 105 -13.90 7.83 -16.38
C ILE A 105 -13.70 7.07 -15.05
N SER A 106 -12.93 7.64 -14.12
CA SER A 106 -12.68 7.04 -12.81
C SER A 106 -13.96 6.93 -11.98
N THR A 107 -14.82 7.94 -12.01
CA THR A 107 -16.11 7.92 -11.30
C THR A 107 -17.03 6.83 -11.84
N ILE A 108 -17.13 6.68 -13.17
CA ILE A 108 -17.95 5.63 -13.78
C ILE A 108 -17.43 4.24 -13.40
N ALA A 109 -16.11 4.04 -13.49
CA ALA A 109 -15.49 2.78 -13.09
C ALA A 109 -15.76 2.45 -11.62
N LEU A 110 -15.60 3.43 -10.73
CA LEU A 110 -15.85 3.27 -9.30
C LEU A 110 -17.31 2.88 -9.01
N LEU A 111 -18.28 3.60 -9.59
CA LEU A 111 -19.70 3.29 -9.44
C LEU A 111 -20.01 1.87 -9.93
N SER A 112 -19.50 1.49 -11.09
CA SER A 112 -19.73 0.16 -11.66
C SER A 112 -19.18 -0.96 -10.77
N SER A 113 -17.97 -0.81 -10.24
CA SER A 113 -17.35 -1.81 -9.36
C SER A 113 -18.06 -1.92 -8.02
N THR A 114 -18.50 -0.78 -7.46
CA THR A 114 -19.22 -0.76 -6.18
C THR A 114 -20.61 -1.38 -6.37
N SER A 115 -21.33 -1.04 -7.43
CA SER A 115 -22.64 -1.65 -7.73
C SER A 115 -22.55 -3.15 -7.92
N LEU A 116 -21.51 -3.65 -8.60
CA LEU A 116 -21.27 -5.09 -8.75
C LEU A 116 -21.03 -5.77 -7.39
N THR A 117 -20.28 -5.12 -6.50
CA THR A 117 -20.02 -5.63 -5.15
C THR A 117 -21.31 -5.69 -4.33
N CYS A 118 -22.11 -4.62 -4.34
CA CYS A 118 -23.41 -4.60 -3.65
C CYS A 118 -24.39 -5.65 -4.19
N TRP A 119 -24.26 -6.05 -5.47
CA TRP A 119 -25.08 -7.11 -6.05
C TRP A 119 -24.56 -8.52 -5.72
N ALA A 120 -23.25 -8.73 -5.75
CA ALA A 120 -22.63 -10.06 -5.61
C ALA A 120 -22.43 -10.49 -4.14
N VAL A 121 -22.35 -9.55 -3.21
CA VAL A 121 -22.01 -9.80 -1.81
C VAL A 121 -23.27 -9.71 -0.97
N THR A 122 -23.70 -10.85 -0.43
CA THR A 122 -24.82 -10.91 0.51
C THR A 122 -24.33 -10.66 1.93
N GLU A 123 -24.90 -9.66 2.60
CA GLU A 123 -24.59 -9.34 3.99
C GLU A 123 -25.06 -10.47 4.91
N ARG A 124 -24.22 -10.86 5.87
CA ARG A 124 -24.62 -11.83 6.90
C ARG A 124 -25.43 -11.11 7.96
N VAL A 125 -26.60 -11.64 8.32
CA VAL A 125 -27.46 -11.05 9.36
C VAL A 125 -26.68 -10.98 10.68
N LEU A 126 -26.44 -9.77 11.16
CA LEU A 126 -25.89 -9.54 12.49
C LEU A 126 -26.92 -9.99 13.53
N VAL A 127 -26.69 -11.14 14.15
CA VAL A 127 -27.46 -11.56 15.33
C VAL A 127 -26.95 -10.71 16.49
N ALA A 128 -27.59 -9.57 16.71
CA ALA A 128 -27.23 -8.64 17.78
C ALA A 128 -27.48 -9.30 19.15
N SER A 129 -26.42 -9.61 19.88
CA SER A 129 -26.51 -9.97 21.30
C SER A 129 -26.76 -8.71 22.12
N LYS A 130 -28.06 -8.42 22.36
CA LYS A 130 -28.63 -7.31 23.14
C LYS A 130 -28.27 -5.89 22.64
N PRO A 131 -29.23 -4.95 22.68
CA PRO A 131 -28.94 -3.56 22.35
C PRO A 131 -28.12 -2.97 23.49
N THR A 132 -26.80 -2.89 23.36
CA THR A 132 -26.01 -1.94 24.15
C THR A 132 -26.48 -0.54 23.76
N GLN A 133 -26.76 0.29 24.78
CA GLN A 133 -27.19 1.69 24.66
C GLN A 133 -26.41 2.42 23.57
N HIS A 134 -27.06 3.36 22.88
CA HIS A 134 -26.41 4.29 21.93
C HIS A 134 -25.15 4.91 22.53
N GLU A 135 -24.00 4.30 22.29
CA GLU A 135 -22.72 4.78 22.78
C GLU A 135 -22.19 5.81 21.79
N GLY A 136 -21.90 7.00 22.31
CA GLY A 136 -21.61 8.18 21.52
C GLY A 136 -20.42 7.99 20.58
N ARG A 137 -20.41 8.77 19.47
CA ARG A 137 -19.37 8.80 18.44
C ARG A 137 -17.94 8.85 19.00
N PHE A 138 -17.75 9.41 20.19
CA PHE A 138 -16.46 9.49 20.90
C PHE A 138 -15.95 8.15 21.48
N LYS A 139 -16.79 7.13 21.69
CA LYS A 139 -16.34 5.80 22.13
C LYS A 139 -15.49 5.14 21.07
N VAL A 140 -15.84 5.26 19.79
CA VAL A 140 -15.04 4.74 18.66
C VAL A 140 -13.64 5.35 18.66
N PHE A 141 -13.53 6.67 18.86
CA PHE A 141 -12.23 7.34 18.99
C PHE A 141 -11.43 6.85 20.20
N ARG A 142 -12.08 6.74 21.37
CA ARG A 142 -11.46 6.22 22.59
C ARG A 142 -11.02 4.77 22.43
N GLN A 143 -11.79 3.96 21.71
CA GLN A 143 -11.52 2.56 21.41
C GLN A 143 -10.37 2.41 20.41
N ILE A 144 -10.35 3.19 19.33
CA ILE A 144 -9.21 3.25 18.39
C ILE A 144 -7.94 3.68 19.14
N TRP A 145 -8.01 4.72 19.97
CA TRP A 145 -6.86 5.20 20.75
C TRP A 145 -6.38 4.15 21.77
N SER A 146 -7.30 3.53 22.50
CA SER A 146 -6.98 2.45 23.44
C SER A 146 -6.38 1.24 22.75
N THR A 147 -6.91 0.86 21.58
CA THR A 147 -6.42 -0.26 20.78
C THR A 147 -5.05 0.05 20.18
N LEU A 148 -4.83 1.29 19.71
CA LEU A 148 -3.54 1.75 19.19
C LEU A 148 -2.44 1.69 20.25
N LEU A 149 -2.77 1.93 21.52
CA LEU A 149 -1.85 1.82 22.64
C LEU A 149 -1.63 0.37 23.12
N ASN A 150 -2.59 -0.53 22.87
CA ASN A 150 -2.58 -1.92 23.35
C ASN A 150 -2.61 -2.95 22.19
N LEU A 151 -1.91 -2.67 21.10
CA LEU A 151 -1.86 -3.59 19.95
C LEU A 151 -1.13 -4.90 20.29
N PRO A 152 -1.65 -6.06 19.82
CA PRO A 152 -0.93 -7.32 19.89
C PRO A 152 0.46 -7.21 19.23
N PRO A 153 1.52 -7.84 19.78
CA PRO A 153 2.89 -7.64 19.30
C PRO A 153 3.11 -7.92 17.80
N ARG A 154 2.44 -8.94 17.26
CA ARG A 154 2.53 -9.29 15.82
C ARG A 154 1.91 -8.18 14.95
N ILE A 155 0.72 -7.70 15.30
CA ILE A 155 0.04 -6.61 14.58
C ILE A 155 0.85 -5.32 14.69
N GLN A 156 1.37 -5.02 15.89
CA GLN A 156 2.20 -3.85 16.12
C GLN A 156 3.45 -3.87 15.22
N ALA A 157 4.11 -5.02 15.07
CA ALA A 157 5.28 -5.14 14.21
C ALA A 157 4.94 -4.99 12.70
N ILE A 158 3.78 -5.46 12.24
CA ILE A 158 3.29 -5.21 10.87
C ILE A 158 3.09 -3.70 10.66
N CYS A 159 2.42 -3.03 11.61
CA CYS A 159 2.19 -1.59 11.56
C CYS A 159 3.49 -0.79 11.56
N TRP A 160 4.48 -1.15 12.38
CA TRP A 160 5.79 -0.50 12.37
C TRP A 160 6.57 -0.74 11.09
N ALA A 161 6.55 -1.96 10.55
CA ALA A 161 7.16 -2.24 9.24
C ALA A 161 6.54 -1.36 8.15
N GLN A 162 5.21 -1.23 8.15
CA GLN A 162 4.48 -0.35 7.24
C GLN A 162 4.89 1.12 7.42
N PHE A 163 4.96 1.59 8.67
CA PHE A 163 5.33 2.98 8.97
C PHE A 163 6.69 3.36 8.39
N TRP A 164 7.72 2.57 8.68
CA TRP A 164 9.08 2.83 8.22
C TRP A 164 9.24 2.69 6.70
N ALA A 165 8.50 1.75 6.10
CA ALA A 165 8.48 1.58 4.65
C ALA A 165 7.83 2.79 3.95
N TRP A 166 6.76 3.32 4.53
CA TRP A 166 5.97 4.37 3.89
C TRP A 166 6.63 5.75 3.92
N ILE A 167 7.54 5.99 4.87
CA ILE A 167 8.44 7.16 4.84
C ILE A 167 9.22 7.19 3.51
N GLY A 168 9.65 6.03 3.01
CA GLY A 168 10.39 5.91 1.74
C GLY A 168 9.50 5.83 0.50
N TRP A 169 8.37 5.13 0.58
CA TRP A 169 7.42 5.05 -0.53
C TRP A 169 6.78 6.39 -0.86
N PHE A 170 6.54 7.25 0.13
CA PHE A 170 5.97 8.58 -0.08
C PHE A 170 6.76 9.43 -1.10
N PRO A 171 8.03 9.79 -0.88
CA PRO A 171 8.78 10.59 -1.86
C PRO A 171 8.92 9.88 -3.21
N PHE A 172 9.01 8.54 -3.21
CA PHE A 172 9.04 7.77 -4.45
C PHE A 172 7.76 7.95 -5.29
N LEU A 173 6.57 7.79 -4.70
CA LEU A 173 5.31 7.87 -5.43
C LEU A 173 5.00 9.27 -5.97
N PHE A 174 5.46 10.31 -5.28
CA PHE A 174 5.12 11.71 -5.61
C PHE A 174 6.19 12.42 -6.43
N TYR A 175 7.45 12.01 -6.32
CA TYR A 175 8.57 12.70 -6.96
C TYR A 175 9.36 11.85 -7.97
N SER A 176 9.15 10.52 -8.07
CA SER A 176 9.91 9.67 -9.02
C SER A 176 9.83 10.14 -10.47
N THR A 177 8.65 10.56 -10.93
CA THR A 177 8.45 11.08 -12.30
C THR A 177 9.25 12.33 -12.55
N THR A 178 9.19 13.26 -11.60
CA THR A 178 9.90 14.53 -11.66
C THR A 178 11.40 14.29 -11.59
N TRP A 179 11.86 13.37 -10.73
CA TRP A 179 13.26 13.00 -10.62
C TRP A 179 13.84 12.42 -11.92
N VAL A 180 13.14 11.47 -12.55
CA VAL A 180 13.58 10.90 -13.84
C VAL A 180 13.60 11.98 -14.92
N GLY A 181 12.57 12.81 -14.99
CA GLY A 181 12.51 13.90 -15.96
C GLY A 181 13.62 14.93 -15.74
N GLU A 182 13.88 15.36 -14.50
CA GLU A 182 14.99 16.26 -14.18
C GLU A 182 16.35 15.64 -14.51
N THR A 183 16.53 14.34 -14.25
CA THR A 183 17.77 13.62 -14.58
C THR A 183 18.04 13.64 -16.09
N TYR A 184 17.00 13.42 -16.92
CA TYR A 184 17.11 13.55 -18.37
C TYR A 184 17.50 14.97 -18.79
N PHE A 185 16.84 15.99 -18.26
CA PHE A 185 17.14 17.39 -18.58
C PHE A 185 18.53 17.84 -18.14
N ARG A 186 19.03 17.26 -17.06
CA ARG A 186 20.35 17.57 -16.52
C ARG A 186 21.47 16.96 -17.35
N TYR A 187 21.37 15.68 -17.71
CA TYR A 187 22.49 14.93 -18.28
C TYR A 187 22.34 14.56 -19.76
N ASP A 188 21.11 14.31 -20.24
CA ASP A 188 20.89 13.64 -21.53
C ASP A 188 20.20 14.52 -22.58
N VAL A 189 19.79 15.75 -22.25
CA VAL A 189 19.15 16.66 -23.21
C VAL A 189 20.16 17.20 -24.24
N PRO A 190 19.89 17.04 -25.56
CA PRO A 190 20.68 17.65 -26.62
C PRO A 190 20.74 19.19 -26.47
N ALA A 191 21.91 19.79 -26.73
CA ALA A 191 22.15 21.22 -26.53
C ALA A 191 21.12 22.12 -27.26
N ASP A 192 20.60 21.63 -28.39
CA ASP A 192 19.64 22.34 -29.26
C ASP A 192 18.22 22.39 -28.67
N ALA A 193 17.87 21.43 -27.81
CA ALA A 193 16.53 21.26 -27.23
C ALA A 193 16.35 21.97 -25.87
N ARG A 194 17.42 22.51 -25.26
CA ARG A 194 17.36 23.20 -23.95
C ARG A 194 16.54 24.50 -23.94
N LYS A 195 16.18 25.05 -25.10
CA LYS A 195 15.49 26.36 -25.24
C LYS A 195 13.96 26.27 -25.38
N SER A 196 13.34 25.10 -25.21
CA SER A 196 11.87 24.99 -25.31
C SER A 196 11.17 25.74 -24.17
N LYS A 197 10.15 26.55 -24.47
CA LYS A 197 9.30 27.24 -23.47
C LYS A 197 8.53 26.28 -22.53
N ASP A 198 8.43 24.99 -22.86
CA ASP A 198 7.68 23.96 -22.11
C ASP A 198 8.60 22.91 -21.45
N THR A 199 9.66 23.34 -20.76
CA THR A 199 10.59 22.44 -20.06
C THR A 199 9.88 21.58 -19.01
N LEU A 200 8.93 22.17 -18.29
CA LEU A 200 8.25 21.50 -17.17
C LEU A 200 7.23 20.44 -17.65
N GLY A 201 6.47 20.73 -18.71
CA GLY A 201 5.61 19.75 -19.35
C GLY A 201 6.42 18.62 -20.00
N ALA A 202 7.58 18.95 -20.59
CA ALA A 202 8.49 17.94 -21.15
C ALA A 202 9.10 17.03 -20.05
N ILE A 203 9.49 17.56 -18.89
CA ILE A 203 9.92 16.77 -17.72
C ILE A 203 8.84 15.76 -17.33
N GLY A 204 7.58 16.21 -17.25
CA GLY A 204 6.44 15.34 -16.94
C GLY A 204 6.22 14.24 -17.99
N ARG A 205 6.28 14.57 -19.28
CA ARG A 205 6.11 13.61 -20.39
C ARG A 205 7.23 12.57 -20.44
N ILE A 206 8.47 12.97 -20.24
CA ILE A 206 9.62 12.06 -20.24
C ILE A 206 9.60 11.20 -18.98
N GLY A 207 9.33 11.78 -17.81
CA GLY A 207 9.19 11.04 -16.56
C GLY A 207 8.04 10.02 -16.57
N SER A 208 6.93 10.31 -17.27
CA SER A 208 5.80 9.36 -17.37
C SER A 208 6.17 8.09 -18.13
N THR A 209 7.10 8.14 -19.09
CA THR A 209 7.56 6.93 -19.82
C THR A 209 8.16 5.88 -18.88
N ALA A 210 8.93 6.32 -17.87
CA ALA A 210 9.49 5.42 -16.86
C ALA A 210 8.39 4.78 -16.00
N LEU A 211 7.32 5.53 -15.68
CA LEU A 211 6.18 4.96 -14.94
C LEU A 211 5.36 3.96 -15.76
N VAL A 212 5.31 4.09 -17.09
CA VAL A 212 4.69 3.07 -17.96
C VAL A 212 5.49 1.77 -17.89
N MET A 213 6.82 1.83 -17.90
CA MET A 213 7.66 0.62 -17.75
C MET A 213 7.50 0.01 -16.35
N TYR A 214 7.46 0.85 -15.30
CA TYR A 214 7.14 0.44 -13.94
C TYR A 214 5.77 -0.24 -13.83
N SER A 215 4.74 0.27 -14.52
CA SER A 215 3.40 -0.32 -14.47
C SER A 215 3.34 -1.69 -15.12
N VAL A 216 4.08 -1.90 -16.21
CA VAL A 216 4.24 -3.23 -16.83
C VAL A 216 4.92 -4.22 -15.87
N ILE A 217 5.97 -3.79 -15.16
CA ILE A 217 6.67 -4.64 -14.20
C ILE A 217 5.79 -4.95 -12.99
N THR A 218 5.05 -3.96 -12.46
CA THR A 218 4.12 -4.20 -11.35
C THR A 218 2.95 -5.11 -11.77
N PHE A 219 2.45 -4.97 -12.99
CA PHE A 219 1.47 -5.88 -13.57
C PHE A 219 2.03 -7.30 -13.65
N ALA A 220 3.18 -7.48 -14.31
CA ALA A 220 3.83 -8.79 -14.41
C ALA A 220 4.11 -9.38 -13.02
N GLY A 221 4.60 -8.57 -12.08
CA GLY A 221 4.85 -8.95 -10.70
C GLY A 221 3.60 -9.44 -9.98
N ALA A 222 2.44 -8.78 -10.13
CA ALA A 222 1.21 -9.21 -9.46
C ALA A 222 0.71 -10.60 -9.90
N TRP A 223 1.01 -11.01 -11.14
CA TRP A 223 0.67 -12.33 -11.66
C TRP A 223 1.75 -13.38 -11.38
N ILE A 224 3.01 -12.99 -11.59
CA ILE A 224 4.16 -13.88 -11.52
C ILE A 224 4.55 -14.13 -10.07
N LEU A 225 4.69 -13.09 -9.25
CA LEU A 225 5.28 -13.18 -7.92
C LEU A 225 4.55 -14.16 -6.98
N PRO A 226 3.21 -14.25 -6.93
CA PRO A 226 2.53 -15.24 -6.11
C PRO A 226 2.87 -16.70 -6.49
N MET A 227 3.31 -16.98 -7.72
CA MET A 227 3.76 -18.33 -8.11
C MET A 227 5.14 -18.69 -7.56
N PHE A 228 5.94 -17.70 -7.18
CA PHE A 228 7.30 -17.86 -6.65
C PHE A 228 7.33 -17.82 -5.12
N VAL A 229 6.25 -17.36 -4.48
CA VAL A 229 6.11 -17.30 -3.02
C VAL A 229 5.37 -18.54 -2.53
N GLN A 230 5.82 -19.16 -1.44
CA GLN A 230 5.12 -20.31 -0.85
C GLN A 230 3.72 -19.90 -0.35
N SER A 231 2.70 -20.66 -0.79
CA SER A 231 1.34 -20.55 -0.25
C SER A 231 1.21 -21.44 1.00
N PRO A 232 0.45 -21.06 2.04
CA PRO A 232 0.14 -21.91 3.20
C PRO A 232 -0.50 -23.25 2.82
N GLU A 233 -1.08 -23.33 1.60
CA GLU A 233 -1.70 -24.52 1.02
C GLU A 233 -0.69 -25.57 0.50
N ASP A 234 0.59 -25.22 0.30
CA ASP A 234 1.63 -26.13 -0.27
C ASP A 234 1.94 -27.35 0.64
N ASN A 235 1.42 -27.39 1.87
CA ASN A 235 1.48 -28.56 2.75
C ASN A 235 0.42 -29.63 2.43
N SER A 236 -0.54 -29.33 1.56
CA SER A 236 -1.56 -30.29 1.09
C SER A 236 -1.19 -30.84 -0.30
N PHE A 237 -1.34 -32.16 -0.42
CA PHE A 237 -0.99 -33.02 -1.55
C PHE A 237 -0.85 -32.33 -2.93
N THR A 238 0.39 -32.15 -3.42
CA THR A 238 0.66 -31.68 -4.78
C THR A 238 0.64 -32.83 -5.78
N HIS A 239 -0.05 -32.65 -6.91
CA HIS A 239 -0.03 -33.59 -8.04
C HIS A 239 1.42 -33.83 -8.49
N ARG A 240 1.81 -35.10 -8.71
CA ARG A 240 3.17 -35.46 -9.13
C ARG A 240 3.51 -34.72 -10.44
N PRO A 241 4.54 -33.86 -10.46
CA PRO A 241 4.88 -33.12 -11.67
C PRO A 241 5.38 -34.06 -12.77
N PRO A 242 5.26 -33.68 -14.06
CA PRO A 242 5.78 -34.46 -15.17
C PRO A 242 7.26 -34.82 -14.94
N GLN A 243 7.65 -36.07 -15.21
CA GLN A 243 9.00 -36.57 -14.89
C GLN A 243 10.13 -35.72 -15.49
N ALA A 244 9.89 -35.04 -16.62
CA ALA A 244 10.83 -34.13 -17.26
C ALA A 244 11.20 -32.89 -16.42
N ILE A 245 10.31 -32.41 -15.55
CA ILE A 245 10.48 -31.16 -14.77
C ILE A 245 10.57 -31.45 -13.26
N ALA A 246 10.34 -32.70 -12.84
CA ALA A 246 10.29 -33.10 -11.43
C ALA A 246 11.56 -32.75 -10.64
N GLY A 247 12.75 -32.92 -11.23
CA GLY A 247 14.03 -32.57 -10.58
C GLY A 247 14.23 -31.07 -10.39
N PHE A 248 13.76 -30.25 -11.35
CA PHE A 248 13.81 -28.79 -11.25
C PHE A 248 12.77 -28.27 -10.25
N LEU A 249 11.53 -28.75 -10.35
CA LEU A 249 10.42 -28.36 -9.48
C LEU A 249 10.67 -28.73 -8.01
N THR A 250 11.26 -29.89 -7.72
CA THR A 250 11.60 -30.27 -6.34
C THR A 250 12.73 -29.42 -5.76
N ARG A 251 13.75 -29.04 -6.55
CA ARG A 251 14.78 -28.09 -6.10
C ARG A 251 14.22 -26.68 -5.94
N PHE A 252 13.35 -26.25 -6.85
CA PHE A 252 12.73 -24.94 -6.83
C PHE A 252 11.75 -24.79 -5.64
N ASN A 253 10.87 -25.77 -5.41
CA ASN A 253 9.94 -25.76 -4.27
C ASN A 253 10.66 -25.74 -2.91
N LYS A 254 11.85 -26.36 -2.81
CA LYS A 254 12.69 -26.31 -1.59
C LYS A 254 13.27 -24.93 -1.28
N VAL A 255 13.37 -24.04 -2.27
CA VAL A 255 14.02 -22.72 -2.13
C VAL A 255 13.02 -21.56 -2.22
N LYS A 256 11.73 -21.84 -2.51
CA LYS A 256 10.70 -20.79 -2.56
C LYS A 256 10.67 -20.01 -1.24
N PRO A 257 10.80 -18.66 -1.26
CA PRO A 257 10.67 -17.86 -0.05
C PRO A 257 9.22 -17.88 0.44
N ASP A 258 9.05 -17.83 1.77
CA ASP A 258 7.76 -17.48 2.38
C ASP A 258 7.41 -16.01 2.05
N LEU A 259 6.13 -15.65 2.20
CA LEU A 259 5.64 -14.29 1.93
C LEU A 259 6.41 -13.24 2.77
N LEU A 260 6.84 -13.61 3.98
CA LEU A 260 7.53 -12.72 4.89
C LEU A 260 8.96 -12.42 4.42
N THR A 261 9.70 -13.45 3.98
CA THR A 261 11.04 -13.30 3.39
C THR A 261 10.94 -12.55 2.08
N ALA A 262 9.93 -12.84 1.24
CA ALA A 262 9.68 -12.09 0.02
C ALA A 262 9.45 -10.59 0.32
N TRP A 263 8.62 -10.27 1.30
CA TRP A 263 8.35 -8.89 1.71
C TRP A 263 9.60 -8.17 2.24
N MET A 264 10.39 -8.83 3.09
CA MET A 264 11.68 -8.33 3.56
C MET A 264 12.66 -8.07 2.41
N LEU A 265 12.77 -9.01 1.45
CA LEU A 265 13.59 -8.81 0.25
C LEU A 265 13.09 -7.65 -0.60
N GLY A 266 11.77 -7.42 -0.65
CA GLY A 266 11.17 -6.25 -1.28
C GLY A 266 11.68 -4.94 -0.67
N HIS A 267 11.68 -4.83 0.66
CA HIS A 267 12.23 -3.65 1.36
C HIS A 267 13.72 -3.45 1.06
N ILE A 268 14.51 -4.52 1.09
CA ILE A 268 15.95 -4.47 0.78
C ILE A 268 16.18 -4.04 -0.66
N MET A 269 15.39 -4.55 -1.62
CA MET A 269 15.52 -4.20 -3.03
C MET A 269 15.12 -2.76 -3.31
N PHE A 270 14.06 -2.26 -2.67
CA PHE A 270 13.70 -0.84 -2.70
C PHE A 270 14.83 0.03 -2.13
N ALA A 271 15.36 -0.34 -0.95
CA ALA A 271 16.45 0.38 -0.31
C ALA A 271 17.72 0.39 -1.18
N ALA A 272 18.11 -0.74 -1.76
CA ALA A 272 19.26 -0.83 -2.64
C ALA A 272 19.10 0.06 -3.89
N SER A 273 17.92 0.02 -4.51
CA SER A 273 17.63 0.82 -5.71
C SER A 273 17.65 2.32 -5.41
N MET A 274 16.99 2.75 -4.32
CA MET A 274 16.91 4.17 -3.97
C MET A 274 18.18 4.72 -3.31
N SER A 275 19.03 3.86 -2.74
CA SER A 275 20.37 4.26 -2.30
C SER A 275 21.27 4.69 -3.46
N LEU A 276 20.99 4.17 -4.67
CA LEU A 276 21.70 4.55 -5.90
C LEU A 276 21.14 5.81 -6.57
N ALA A 277 20.01 6.35 -6.09
CA ALA A 277 19.36 7.51 -6.70
C ALA A 277 20.25 8.76 -6.80
N PRO A 278 21.06 9.13 -5.78
CA PRO A 278 21.97 10.28 -5.88
C PRO A 278 23.04 10.15 -6.95
N PHE A 279 23.39 8.91 -7.32
CA PHE A 279 24.41 8.61 -8.33
C PHE A 279 23.83 8.51 -9.73
N ALA A 280 22.54 8.81 -9.91
CA ALA A 280 21.90 8.64 -11.21
C ALA A 280 22.23 9.78 -12.17
N THR A 281 23.19 9.53 -13.06
CA THR A 281 23.70 10.49 -14.05
C THR A 281 23.19 10.27 -15.47
N SER A 282 22.20 9.39 -15.67
CA SER A 282 21.55 9.20 -16.97
C SER A 282 20.09 8.82 -16.78
N PHE A 283 19.25 9.25 -17.73
CA PHE A 283 17.85 8.87 -17.84
C PHE A 283 17.67 7.36 -17.81
N ARG A 284 18.47 6.61 -18.58
CA ARG A 284 18.34 5.14 -18.64
C ARG A 284 18.56 4.51 -17.26
N PHE A 285 19.57 4.99 -16.54
CA PHE A 285 19.89 4.47 -15.22
C PHE A 285 18.82 4.85 -14.20
N ALA A 286 18.34 6.10 -14.20
CA ALA A 286 17.22 6.51 -13.34
C ALA A 286 15.95 5.70 -13.61
N THR A 287 15.61 5.46 -14.89
CA THR A 287 14.47 4.63 -15.29
C THR A 287 14.61 3.19 -14.80
N VAL A 288 15.79 2.59 -14.91
CA VAL A 288 16.05 1.23 -14.38
C VAL A 288 15.82 1.18 -12.87
N LEU A 289 16.32 2.17 -12.12
CA LEU A 289 16.10 2.23 -10.66
C LEU A 289 14.61 2.35 -10.29
N VAL A 290 13.84 3.17 -11.01
CA VAL A 290 12.37 3.25 -10.81
C VAL A 290 11.70 1.90 -11.15
N CYS A 291 12.09 1.27 -12.24
CA CYS A 291 11.54 -0.01 -12.70
C CYS A 291 11.80 -1.15 -11.71
N LEU A 292 12.99 -1.20 -11.10
CA LEU A 292 13.34 -2.19 -10.08
C LEU A 292 12.45 -2.06 -8.83
N CYS A 293 11.97 -0.86 -8.51
CA CYS A 293 10.99 -0.62 -7.44
C CYS A 293 9.58 -1.12 -7.77
N GLY A 294 9.30 -1.62 -8.99
CA GLY A 294 8.02 -2.23 -9.33
C GLY A 294 7.72 -3.52 -8.56
N ILE A 295 8.72 -4.39 -8.37
CA ILE A 295 8.51 -5.65 -7.64
C ILE A 295 8.27 -5.38 -6.13
N PRO A 296 9.07 -4.55 -5.43
CA PRO A 296 8.81 -4.18 -4.04
C PRO A 296 7.43 -3.56 -3.83
N TRP A 297 6.93 -2.81 -4.82
CA TRP A 297 5.59 -2.25 -4.75
C TRP A 297 4.51 -3.34 -4.71
N THR A 298 4.63 -4.36 -5.55
CA THR A 298 3.66 -5.49 -5.54
C THR A 298 3.63 -6.21 -4.20
N LEU A 299 4.79 -6.36 -3.54
CA LEU A 299 4.90 -6.95 -2.21
C LEU A 299 4.33 -6.02 -1.14
N ALA A 300 4.60 -4.72 -1.21
CA ALA A 300 4.09 -3.73 -0.28
C ALA A 300 2.56 -3.63 -0.30
N MET A 301 1.92 -3.87 -1.46
CA MET A 301 0.47 -3.88 -1.58
C MET A 301 -0.16 -5.21 -1.14
N TRP A 302 0.59 -6.30 -1.14
CA TRP A 302 0.10 -7.64 -0.85
C TRP A 302 0.34 -8.06 0.62
N ALA A 303 1.60 -8.02 1.07
CA ALA A 303 2.03 -8.65 2.31
C ALA A 303 1.39 -8.05 3.58
N PRO A 304 1.32 -6.72 3.80
CA PRO A 304 0.75 -6.15 5.01
C PRO A 304 -0.72 -6.53 5.20
N SER A 305 -1.52 -6.46 4.14
CA SER A 305 -2.94 -6.81 4.19
C SER A 305 -3.17 -8.31 4.39
N ALA A 306 -2.33 -9.16 3.78
CA ALA A 306 -2.39 -10.60 3.99
C ALA A 306 -2.04 -10.99 5.44
N PHE A 307 -0.96 -10.44 6.01
CA PHE A 307 -0.56 -10.73 7.38
C PHE A 307 -1.56 -10.20 8.40
N LEU A 308 -2.03 -8.97 8.21
CA LEU A 308 -3.01 -8.38 9.11
C LEU A 308 -4.31 -9.18 9.10
N GLY A 309 -4.82 -9.57 7.91
CA GLY A 309 -6.03 -10.38 7.81
C GLY A 309 -5.94 -11.71 8.55
N VAL A 310 -4.81 -12.41 8.42
CA VAL A 310 -4.56 -13.67 9.14
C VAL A 310 -4.55 -13.46 10.66
N GLU A 311 -3.91 -12.40 11.16
CA GLU A 311 -3.87 -12.13 12.61
C GLU A 311 -5.23 -11.67 13.16
N VAL A 312 -5.98 -10.85 12.42
CA VAL A 312 -7.34 -10.45 12.78
C VAL A 312 -8.26 -11.66 12.87
N ASN A 313 -8.20 -12.56 11.87
CA ASN A 313 -9.06 -13.73 11.87
C ASN A 313 -8.73 -14.69 13.02
N LYS A 314 -7.44 -14.87 13.35
CA LYS A 314 -7.02 -15.62 14.56
C LYS A 314 -7.61 -15.03 15.85
N LEU A 315 -7.60 -13.69 15.98
CA LEU A 315 -8.17 -13.01 17.15
C LEU A 315 -9.70 -13.16 17.21
N GLY A 316 -10.37 -13.15 16.04
CA GLY A 316 -11.81 -13.35 15.97
C GLY A 316 -12.28 -14.81 16.14
N GLY A 317 -11.44 -15.78 15.78
CA GLY A 317 -11.72 -17.22 15.93
C GLY A 317 -11.41 -17.80 17.32
N GLY A 318 -10.60 -17.10 18.13
CA GLY A 318 -10.16 -17.57 19.46
C GLY A 318 -11.13 -17.31 20.62
N ALA A 319 -12.32 -16.72 20.38
CA ALA A 319 -13.29 -16.42 21.44
C ALA A 319 -14.21 -17.61 21.80
N GLY A 320 -14.00 -18.79 21.20
CA GLY A 320 -14.66 -20.04 21.57
C GLY A 320 -13.63 -21.11 21.95
N SER A 321 -13.60 -21.44 23.23
CA SER A 321 -12.68 -22.39 23.90
C SER A 321 -11.25 -21.89 24.13
N ASP A 322 -11.06 -21.46 25.37
CA ASP A 322 -9.88 -21.59 26.23
C ASP A 322 -8.48 -21.63 25.57
N GLY A 323 -7.62 -20.69 26.00
CA GLY A 323 -6.31 -20.38 25.45
C GLY A 323 -5.23 -21.46 25.63
N THR A 324 -5.42 -22.64 25.05
CA THR A 324 -4.39 -23.66 24.92
C THR A 324 -4.06 -23.88 23.44
N TYR A 325 -2.82 -23.56 23.07
CA TYR A 325 -2.24 -23.84 21.76
C TYR A 325 -2.44 -25.31 21.36
N ARG A 326 -3.48 -25.62 20.56
CA ARG A 326 -3.64 -26.95 19.98
C ARG A 326 -2.72 -27.07 18.77
N ARG A 327 -1.49 -27.47 19.03
CA ARG A 327 -0.54 -27.93 18.02
C ARG A 327 -1.12 -29.21 17.41
N ILE A 328 -1.67 -29.12 16.20
CA ILE A 328 -2.12 -30.29 15.43
C ILE A 328 -0.88 -30.98 14.88
N SER A 329 -0.26 -31.84 15.69
CA SER A 329 0.77 -32.76 15.25
C SER A 329 0.73 -33.96 16.20
N ASP A 330 0.37 -35.11 15.64
CA ASP A 330 0.43 -36.45 16.22
C ASP A 330 -0.70 -36.87 17.19
N GLU A 331 -1.79 -37.45 16.66
CA GLU A 331 -2.24 -38.81 17.01
C GLU A 331 -3.38 -39.33 16.10
N PRO A 332 -3.55 -40.66 15.97
CA PRO A 332 -4.52 -41.31 15.08
C PRO A 332 -5.89 -41.49 15.75
N ASP A 333 -6.84 -41.95 14.93
CA ASP A 333 -8.19 -42.41 15.26
C ASP A 333 -9.31 -41.36 15.37
N ILE A 334 -10.11 -41.37 14.29
CA ILE A 334 -11.41 -40.72 14.16
C ILE A 334 -12.41 -41.57 14.95
N GLU A 335 -12.81 -41.13 16.14
CA GLU A 335 -14.09 -41.55 16.72
C GLU A 335 -15.17 -40.53 16.34
N LEU A 336 -16.12 -40.99 15.52
CA LEU A 336 -17.32 -40.28 15.12
C LEU A 336 -18.36 -40.43 16.23
N SER A 337 -18.49 -39.43 17.11
CA SER A 337 -19.56 -39.41 18.10
C SER A 337 -20.90 -39.07 17.45
N GLU A 338 -21.88 -39.95 17.66
CA GLU A 338 -23.24 -39.90 17.11
C GLU A 338 -23.96 -38.59 17.44
N ILE A 339 -24.59 -38.01 16.42
CA ILE A 339 -25.49 -36.86 16.54
C ILE A 339 -26.82 -37.36 17.09
N SER A 340 -27.03 -37.23 18.40
CA SER A 340 -28.36 -37.29 19.01
C SER A 340 -29.04 -35.92 18.85
N HIS A 341 -30.09 -35.89 18.04
CA HIS A 341 -31.07 -34.80 17.94
C HIS A 341 -31.70 -34.54 19.32
N ASP A 342 -31.50 -33.34 19.87
CA ASP A 342 -32.52 -32.69 20.69
C ASP A 342 -32.30 -31.17 20.71
N ASP A 343 -33.35 -30.45 20.32
CA ASP A 343 -33.48 -29.00 20.35
C ASP A 343 -33.48 -28.49 21.80
N ALA A 344 -32.43 -27.79 22.21
CA ALA A 344 -32.45 -26.93 23.39
C ALA A 344 -31.50 -25.73 23.23
N PRO A 345 -31.97 -24.48 23.41
CA PRO A 345 -31.08 -23.31 23.36
C PRO A 345 -30.29 -23.24 24.67
N LEU A 346 -29.00 -23.55 24.61
CA LEU A 346 -28.07 -23.46 25.74
C LEU A 346 -27.92 -21.99 26.20
N GLN A 347 -28.46 -21.68 27.39
CA GLN A 347 -28.19 -20.47 28.14
C GLN A 347 -26.89 -20.58 28.97
N LEU A 348 -26.21 -19.44 29.08
CA LEU A 348 -24.91 -19.18 29.72
C LEU A 348 -24.91 -19.40 31.24
N ASP A 349 -23.80 -19.91 31.77
CA ASP A 349 -23.44 -19.77 33.18
C ASP A 349 -22.33 -18.71 33.35
N HIS A 350 -22.41 -17.95 34.44
CA HIS A 350 -21.64 -16.74 34.71
C HIS A 350 -20.59 -17.05 35.79
N GLY A 351 -19.31 -17.09 35.44
CA GLY A 351 -18.19 -17.18 36.36
C GLY A 351 -17.31 -15.94 36.26
N SER A 352 -17.25 -15.18 37.34
CA SER A 352 -16.47 -13.96 37.55
C SER A 352 -15.01 -14.06 37.10
N GLU A 353 -14.53 -13.11 36.28
CA GLU A 353 -13.27 -12.37 36.47
C GLU A 353 -12.93 -11.51 35.21
N VAL A 354 -12.70 -10.21 35.46
CA VAL A 354 -12.11 -9.19 34.57
C VAL A 354 -12.94 -8.76 33.34
N ASP A 355 -13.37 -7.50 33.36
CA ASP A 355 -14.02 -6.78 32.23
C ASP A 355 -13.14 -6.78 30.96
N LEU A 356 -13.25 -7.83 30.15
CA LEU A 356 -12.91 -7.82 28.74
C LEU A 356 -14.18 -7.43 27.96
N PRO A 357 -14.13 -6.45 27.06
CA PRO A 357 -15.31 -6.02 26.33
C PRO A 357 -15.83 -7.18 25.47
N SER A 358 -17.13 -7.45 25.65
CA SER A 358 -18.05 -8.17 24.77
C SER A 358 -17.50 -8.46 23.37
N THR A 359 -17.46 -9.74 23.01
CA THR A 359 -17.17 -10.32 21.69
C THR A 359 -17.59 -9.42 20.53
N ALA A 360 -16.66 -8.60 20.03
CA ALA A 360 -16.82 -7.87 18.78
C ALA A 360 -16.96 -8.88 17.64
N SER A 361 -17.86 -8.63 16.69
CA SER A 361 -17.94 -9.45 15.48
C SER A 361 -16.61 -9.42 14.73
N THR A 362 -16.23 -10.51 14.06
CA THR A 362 -15.00 -10.59 13.26
C THR A 362 -14.86 -9.42 12.27
N GLY A 363 -15.98 -8.95 11.70
CA GLY A 363 -16.01 -7.80 10.80
C GLY A 363 -15.72 -6.47 11.49
N GLU A 364 -16.28 -6.23 12.69
CA GLU A 364 -15.97 -5.03 13.47
C GLU A 364 -14.48 -5.00 13.88
N LEU A 365 -13.94 -6.16 14.28
CA LEU A 365 -12.54 -6.32 14.63
C LEU A 365 -11.63 -6.06 13.43
N SER A 366 -11.98 -6.61 12.26
CA SER A 366 -11.26 -6.39 11.00
C SER A 366 -11.23 -4.91 10.62
N GLY A 367 -12.38 -4.24 10.63
CA GLY A 367 -12.48 -2.81 10.35
C GLY A 367 -11.58 -1.95 11.25
N ILE A 368 -11.55 -2.23 12.56
CA ILE A 368 -10.70 -1.51 13.52
C ILE A 368 -9.22 -1.69 13.18
N TYR A 369 -8.76 -2.91 12.96
CA TYR A 369 -7.33 -3.18 12.71
C TYR A 369 -6.86 -2.65 11.34
N PHE A 370 -7.68 -2.76 10.28
CA PHE A 370 -7.36 -2.13 9.00
C PHE A 370 -7.38 -0.59 9.09
N GLY A 371 -8.27 -0.01 9.91
CA GLY A 371 -8.24 1.41 10.24
C GLY A 371 -6.92 1.83 10.90
N ILE A 372 -6.43 1.06 11.86
CA ILE A 372 -5.14 1.30 12.51
C ILE A 372 -3.99 1.17 11.50
N LEU A 373 -3.99 0.17 10.62
CA LEU A 373 -2.98 0.04 9.56
C LEU A 373 -2.96 1.27 8.64
N ASN A 374 -4.13 1.83 8.32
CA ASN A 374 -4.23 3.06 7.56
C ASN A 374 -3.60 4.25 8.32
N ILE A 375 -3.80 4.38 9.63
CA ILE A 375 -3.11 5.41 10.44
C ILE A 375 -1.59 5.27 10.33
N TYR A 376 -1.06 4.04 10.44
CA TYR A 376 0.38 3.74 10.28
C TYR A 376 0.88 3.91 8.84
N THR A 377 -0.02 4.04 7.87
CA THR A 377 0.28 4.40 6.48
C THR A 377 0.17 5.91 6.26
N THR A 378 -0.70 6.62 6.99
CA THR A 378 -0.88 8.07 6.86
C THR A 378 0.18 8.87 7.62
N LEU A 379 0.49 8.49 8.87
CA LEU A 379 1.47 9.21 9.71
C LEU A 379 2.86 9.38 9.06
N PRO A 380 3.45 8.33 8.44
CA PRO A 380 4.71 8.46 7.70
C PRO A 380 4.71 9.51 6.59
N GLN A 381 3.55 9.81 5.99
CA GLN A 381 3.47 10.75 4.88
C GLN A 381 3.75 12.17 5.38
N PHE A 382 3.31 12.53 6.59
CA PHE A 382 3.69 13.79 7.22
C PHE A 382 5.20 13.85 7.46
N VAL A 383 5.79 12.77 7.96
CA VAL A 383 7.23 12.66 8.18
C VAL A 383 8.00 12.81 6.86
N GLY A 384 7.60 12.07 5.83
CA GLY A 384 8.20 12.13 4.50
C GLY A 384 8.04 13.50 3.83
N THR A 385 6.90 14.16 4.04
CA THR A 385 6.67 15.52 3.56
C THR A 385 7.56 16.52 4.28
N PHE A 386 7.66 16.45 5.61
CA PHE A 386 8.51 17.32 6.40
C PHE A 386 9.99 17.15 6.02
N ILE A 387 10.46 15.91 5.87
CA ILE A 387 11.80 15.59 5.37
C ILE A 387 12.02 16.21 4.00
N SER A 388 11.07 16.01 3.06
CA SER A 388 11.19 16.55 1.70
C SER A 388 11.24 18.07 1.68
N THR A 389 10.43 18.74 2.50
CA THR A 389 10.42 20.19 2.67
C THR A 389 11.76 20.71 3.18
N ILE A 390 12.34 20.08 4.21
CA ILE A 390 13.67 20.45 4.74
C ILE A 390 14.74 20.26 3.66
N VAL A 391 14.76 19.12 2.99
CA VAL A 391 15.75 18.82 1.95
C VAL A 391 15.67 19.82 0.80
N PHE A 392 14.46 20.17 0.33
CA PHE A 392 14.28 21.19 -0.70
C PHE A 392 14.68 22.59 -0.23
N ALA A 393 14.40 22.95 1.02
CA ALA A 393 14.81 24.23 1.58
C ALA A 393 16.34 24.39 1.69
N VAL A 394 17.04 23.30 2.04
CA VAL A 394 18.50 23.30 2.22
C VAL A 394 19.26 23.18 0.90
N LEU A 395 18.81 22.32 -0.02
CA LEU A 395 19.55 22.02 -1.26
C LEU A 395 19.13 22.86 -2.47
N GLU A 396 17.98 23.53 -2.42
CA GLU A 396 17.58 24.52 -3.43
C GLU A 396 17.21 25.89 -2.80
N PRO A 397 18.11 26.50 -2.00
CA PRO A 397 17.85 27.79 -1.34
C PRO A 397 17.82 28.90 -2.40
N GLY A 398 16.75 29.69 -2.41
CA GLY A 398 16.52 30.77 -3.39
C GLY A 398 15.36 30.55 -4.37
N LYS A 399 14.69 29.38 -4.31
CA LYS A 399 13.41 29.16 -5.00
C LYS A 399 12.19 29.29 -4.09
N SER A 400 12.39 29.48 -2.78
CA SER A 400 11.33 29.73 -1.78
C SER A 400 11.29 31.22 -1.44
N PRO A 401 10.15 31.92 -1.62
CA PRO A 401 10.02 33.36 -1.41
C PRO A 401 10.47 33.86 -0.03
N GLU A 402 10.46 33.00 0.98
CA GLU A 402 10.75 33.38 2.37
C GLU A 402 12.26 33.46 2.69
N LEU A 403 13.13 32.96 1.81
CA LEU A 403 14.58 32.91 2.00
C LEU A 403 15.38 33.53 0.84
N ALA A 404 14.70 34.03 -0.19
CA ALA A 404 15.33 34.67 -1.33
C ALA A 404 15.40 36.18 -1.10
N GLY A 405 16.55 36.70 -0.68
CA GLY A 405 16.90 38.08 -0.99
C GLY A 405 17.10 38.17 -2.51
N ASP A 406 16.28 38.99 -3.19
CA ASP A 406 16.23 39.50 -4.59
C ASP A 406 16.97 38.86 -5.78
N GLU A 407 17.81 37.83 -5.63
CA GLU A 407 18.55 37.21 -6.71
C GLU A 407 18.02 35.81 -7.02
N LYS A 408 17.31 35.68 -8.15
CA LYS A 408 16.95 34.39 -8.76
C LYS A 408 18.22 33.64 -9.20
N LYS A 409 18.85 32.89 -8.30
CA LYS A 409 19.96 31.99 -8.64
C LYS A 409 19.46 30.88 -9.58
N GLN A 410 20.04 30.79 -10.78
CA GLN A 410 19.88 29.61 -11.63
C GLN A 410 20.40 28.39 -10.88
N PRO A 411 19.76 27.21 -11.03
CA PRO A 411 20.23 25.99 -10.38
C PRO A 411 21.65 25.68 -10.84
N ASP A 412 22.54 25.46 -9.88
CA ASP A 412 23.89 24.98 -10.15
C ASP A 412 23.80 23.64 -10.90
N PRO A 413 24.28 23.55 -12.16
CA PRO A 413 24.24 22.31 -12.93
C PRO A 413 25.01 21.17 -12.25
N ASP A 414 25.89 21.44 -11.28
CA ASP A 414 26.73 20.45 -10.59
C ASP A 414 26.27 20.11 -9.15
N GLY A 415 25.25 20.77 -8.59
CA GLY A 415 24.76 20.49 -7.23
C GLY A 415 23.99 19.16 -7.07
N PRO A 416 23.87 18.56 -5.88
CA PRO A 416 23.11 17.32 -5.70
C PRO A 416 21.61 17.49 -6.04
N ASN A 417 21.00 16.52 -6.73
CA ASN A 417 19.55 16.55 -6.99
C ASN A 417 18.81 16.35 -5.65
N ALA A 418 18.07 17.36 -5.21
CA ALA A 418 17.37 17.34 -3.92
C ALA A 418 16.34 16.20 -3.82
N ILE A 419 15.66 15.85 -4.92
CA ILE A 419 14.73 14.72 -4.94
C ILE A 419 15.48 13.40 -4.72
N ALA A 420 16.66 13.24 -5.34
CA ALA A 420 17.49 12.05 -5.16
C ALA A 420 17.94 11.88 -3.70
N VAL A 421 18.19 12.99 -2.99
CA VAL A 421 18.49 12.96 -1.55
C VAL A 421 17.28 12.54 -0.72
N CYS A 422 16.07 13.02 -1.04
CA CYS A 422 14.83 12.54 -0.40
C CYS A 422 14.64 11.03 -0.60
N LEU A 423 14.88 10.52 -1.83
CA LEU A 423 14.78 9.09 -2.15
C LEU A 423 15.82 8.28 -1.37
N PHE A 424 17.05 8.80 -1.22
CA PHE A 424 18.10 8.17 -0.42
C PHE A 424 17.73 8.08 1.07
N ILE A 425 17.19 9.15 1.67
CA ILE A 425 16.71 9.13 3.06
C ILE A 425 15.58 8.09 3.21
N GLY A 426 14.67 8.02 2.23
CA GLY A 426 13.65 6.98 2.17
C GLY A 426 14.20 5.56 2.04
N ALA A 427 15.35 5.37 1.40
CA ALA A 427 16.04 4.08 1.34
C ALA A 427 16.49 3.63 2.74
N MET A 428 17.03 4.55 3.54
CA MET A 428 17.47 4.26 4.91
C MET A 428 16.30 3.86 5.82
N SER A 429 15.14 4.53 5.69
CA SER A 429 13.94 4.13 6.44
C SER A 429 13.43 2.75 6.02
N SER A 430 13.56 2.38 4.75
CA SER A 430 13.16 1.06 4.25
C SER A 430 14.06 -0.06 4.77
N LEU A 431 15.33 0.21 5.08
CA LEU A 431 16.19 -0.75 5.80
C LEU A 431 15.70 -1.00 7.23
N VAL A 432 15.20 0.03 7.91
CA VAL A 432 14.55 -0.13 9.22
C VAL A 432 13.29 -0.99 9.07
N ALA A 433 12.49 -0.77 8.02
CA ALA A 433 11.32 -1.61 7.73
C ALA A 433 11.71 -3.08 7.50
N ALA A 434 12.79 -3.35 6.76
CA ALA A 434 13.31 -4.70 6.57
C ALA A 434 13.72 -5.36 7.89
N TYR A 435 14.37 -4.60 8.79
CA TYR A 435 14.75 -5.09 10.12
C TYR A 435 13.53 -5.41 10.99
N VAL A 436 12.50 -4.55 11.00
CA VAL A 436 11.25 -4.79 11.73
C VAL A 436 10.52 -6.01 11.14
N THR A 437 10.48 -6.13 9.81
CA THR A 437 9.89 -7.29 9.12
C THR A 437 10.63 -8.59 9.44
N ARG A 438 11.96 -8.54 9.60
CA ARG A 438 12.73 -9.71 10.04
C ARG A 438 12.34 -10.16 11.45
N LYS A 439 12.02 -9.24 12.37
CA LYS A 439 11.59 -9.60 13.73
C LYS A 439 10.27 -10.39 13.73
N LEU A 440 9.36 -10.12 12.79
CA LEU A 440 8.13 -10.90 12.61
C LEU A 440 8.38 -12.39 12.30
N LYS A 441 9.57 -12.74 11.78
CA LYS A 441 9.93 -14.14 11.49
C LYS A 441 10.32 -14.91 12.74
N VAL A 442 10.75 -14.19 13.78
CA VAL A 442 11.28 -14.75 15.03
C VAL A 442 10.23 -14.75 16.15
N MET A 443 9.14 -14.00 15.95
CA MET A 443 7.94 -13.97 16.79
C MET A 443 6.95 -15.04 16.36
#